data_AF-A0A291PLS0-F1
#
_entry.id   AF-A0A291PLS0-F1
#
_cell.length_a   1.000
_cell.length_b   1.000
_cell.length_c   1.000
_cell.angle_alpha   90.00
_cell.angle_beta   90.00
_cell.angle_gamma   90.00
#
_symmetry.space_group_name_H-M   'P 1'
#
loop_
_entity.id
_entity.type
_entity.pdbx_description
1 polymer ?
#
loop_
_entity_poly.entity_id
_entity_poly.type
_entity_poly.pdbx_seq_one_letter_code
_entity_poly.pdbx_strand_id
1 'polypeptide(L)'
;MGSFTRLAKVKAADFRKLLSEEQNQTEHERDVKIQSTRLSIRRTTADFYNEYPIPKPSDTQPVPRKPPVIKRPKIPAWRKELWLKRMADVDTLTAEPPPSSSSVHIISAEEARFRIEIRKAIAQQHAILAQQAPETSWKPLDRDKMIATWRKQLAPYQKQLRKSFDHYSVAKREWQDAEKSRWLRLTGKATRLERRADRLFLEFLEVLRFVVQALLHIVGLRAEPPNPIRSILSEKNKPALEHFRKTYDAEFSAMADIKELEPWLNQRLDRIVQERQKRITDWNRAHRDKKDAAQREIKRLYDFLNTKNHKVKHQAFISPYRSRSPTLLPAPNPQTQHPPPGTPSPF
;
A
#
# COMPACT_ATOMS: atom_id res chain seq x y z
N MET A 1 -20.54 38.23 1.71
CA MET A 1 -21.03 36.86 1.42
C MET A 1 -22.25 36.89 0.48
N GLY A 2 -22.16 37.58 -0.67
CA GLY A 2 -23.28 37.74 -1.61
C GLY A 2 -22.94 37.54 -3.09
N SER A 3 -21.68 37.26 -3.44
CA SER A 3 -21.23 37.10 -4.84
C SER A 3 -20.99 35.66 -5.28
N PHE A 4 -20.90 34.69 -4.35
CA PHE A 4 -20.64 33.28 -4.70
C PHE A 4 -21.87 32.48 -5.13
N THR A 5 -23.09 32.93 -4.80
CA THR A 5 -24.33 32.21 -5.16
C THR A 5 -24.89 32.59 -6.52
N ARG A 6 -24.48 33.72 -7.12
CA ARG A 6 -24.88 34.09 -8.49
C ARG A 6 -24.08 33.36 -9.57
N LEU A 7 -22.80 33.04 -9.33
CA LEU A 7 -21.96 32.34 -10.32
C LEU A 7 -22.34 30.86 -10.51
N ALA A 8 -22.90 30.22 -9.48
CA ALA A 8 -23.39 28.85 -9.55
C ALA A 8 -24.75 28.72 -10.28
N LYS A 9 -25.61 29.75 -10.22
CA LYS A 9 -26.90 29.75 -10.91
C LYS A 9 -26.77 30.02 -12.42
N VAL A 10 -25.82 30.85 -12.84
CA VAL A 10 -25.60 31.12 -14.28
C VAL A 10 -25.04 29.87 -14.98
N LYS A 11 -24.08 29.16 -14.38
CA LYS A 11 -23.53 27.92 -14.98
C LYS A 11 -24.50 26.72 -15.00
N ALA A 12 -25.47 26.66 -14.08
CA ALA A 12 -26.47 25.60 -14.06
C ALA A 12 -27.57 25.79 -15.13
N ALA A 13 -27.86 27.03 -15.52
CA ALA A 13 -28.81 27.32 -16.59
C ALA A 13 -28.23 26.94 -17.96
N ASP A 14 -26.94 27.21 -18.20
CA ASP A 14 -26.25 26.84 -19.43
C ASP A 14 -26.12 25.32 -19.61
N PHE A 15 -25.93 24.57 -18.51
CA PHE A 15 -25.91 23.10 -18.53
C PHE A 15 -27.28 22.48 -18.84
N ARG A 16 -28.38 23.09 -18.37
CA ARG A 16 -29.73 22.60 -18.70
C ARG A 16 -30.08 22.88 -20.15
N LYS A 17 -29.58 23.97 -20.74
CA LYS A 17 -29.78 24.31 -22.14
C LYS A 17 -29.03 23.35 -23.08
N LEU A 18 -27.79 22.96 -22.71
CA LEU A 18 -27.01 21.94 -23.43
C LEU A 18 -27.63 20.54 -23.35
N LEU A 19 -28.19 20.15 -22.19
CA LEU A 19 -28.89 18.86 -22.06
C LEU A 19 -30.20 18.80 -22.85
N SER A 20 -30.93 19.91 -22.99
CA SER A 20 -32.12 19.96 -23.85
C SER A 20 -31.81 19.94 -25.34
N GLU A 21 -30.65 20.46 -25.78
CA GLU A 21 -30.21 20.39 -27.18
C GLU A 21 -29.75 18.97 -27.56
N GLU A 22 -29.19 18.19 -26.63
CA GLU A 22 -28.80 16.79 -26.86
C GLU A 22 -30.01 15.83 -26.88
N GLN A 23 -31.06 16.14 -26.12
CA GLN A 23 -32.27 15.31 -26.03
C GLN A 23 -33.18 15.48 -27.28
N ASN A 24 -33.23 16.68 -27.87
CA ASN A 24 -34.01 16.94 -29.08
C ASN A 24 -33.39 16.34 -30.36
N GLN A 25 -32.10 15.97 -30.36
CA GLN A 25 -31.47 15.24 -31.48
C GLN A 25 -31.74 13.73 -31.44
N THR A 26 -32.16 13.19 -30.30
CA THR A 26 -32.46 11.76 -30.15
C THR A 26 -33.94 11.41 -30.37
N GLU A 27 -34.81 12.42 -30.51
CA GLU A 27 -36.26 12.22 -30.73
C GLU A 27 -36.66 12.15 -32.22
N HIS A 28 -35.77 12.47 -33.17
CA HIS A 28 -36.14 12.50 -34.59
C HIS A 28 -36.02 11.18 -35.38
N GLU A 29 -35.58 10.08 -34.76
CA GLU A 29 -35.36 8.81 -35.47
C GLU A 29 -35.98 7.58 -34.79
N ARG A 30 -37.06 7.76 -34.03
CA ARG A 30 -37.84 6.64 -33.47
C ARG A 30 -39.33 6.77 -33.70
N ASP A 31 -39.72 6.97 -34.96
CA ASP A 31 -41.10 6.81 -35.41
C ASP A 31 -41.24 5.61 -36.34
N VAL A 32 -41.17 4.39 -35.79
CA VAL A 32 -41.89 3.22 -36.36
C VAL A 32 -42.37 2.30 -35.24
N LYS A 33 -43.53 2.67 -34.67
CA LYS A 33 -44.72 1.82 -34.47
C LYS A 33 -44.49 0.32 -34.21
N ILE A 34 -44.22 -0.04 -32.95
CA ILE A 34 -44.42 -1.41 -32.45
C ILE A 34 -45.91 -1.56 -32.11
N GLN A 35 -46.65 -2.27 -32.97
CA GLN A 35 -47.98 -2.75 -32.64
C GLN A 35 -47.86 -4.09 -31.90
N SER A 36 -48.38 -4.11 -30.66
CA SER A 36 -49.41 -5.06 -30.17
C SER A 36 -49.16 -6.56 -30.45
N THR A 37 -49.18 -7.49 -29.49
CA THR A 37 -50.37 -7.84 -28.70
C THR A 37 -50.03 -8.93 -27.66
N ARG A 38 -50.54 -8.73 -26.43
CA ARG A 38 -51.18 -9.72 -25.52
C ARG A 38 -50.36 -10.80 -24.77
N LEU A 39 -50.21 -10.52 -23.46
CA LEU A 39 -50.67 -11.32 -22.29
C LEU A 39 -50.13 -12.75 -22.12
N SER A 40 -49.26 -12.98 -21.13
CA SER A 40 -49.53 -13.28 -19.70
C SER A 40 -49.98 -14.71 -19.43
N ILE A 41 -49.05 -15.55 -18.97
CA ILE A 41 -49.38 -16.79 -18.26
C ILE A 41 -48.65 -16.79 -16.92
N ARG A 42 -49.45 -16.97 -15.88
CA ARG A 42 -49.10 -16.99 -14.46
C ARG A 42 -48.53 -18.34 -14.06
N ARG A 43 -47.59 -18.26 -13.09
CA ARG A 43 -47.40 -19.09 -11.89
C ARG A 43 -47.61 -20.61 -11.98
N THR A 44 -46.59 -21.33 -11.51
CA THR A 44 -46.66 -22.39 -10.47
C THR A 44 -45.23 -22.62 -9.95
N THR A 45 -44.94 -22.13 -8.74
CA THR A 45 -44.75 -22.90 -7.49
C THR A 45 -43.47 -23.73 -7.52
N ALA A 46 -42.41 -23.31 -6.81
CA ALA A 46 -42.22 -23.25 -5.35
C ALA A 46 -41.37 -24.45 -4.90
N ASP A 47 -40.45 -24.16 -4.00
CA ASP A 47 -39.61 -25.09 -3.25
C ASP A 47 -38.31 -25.54 -3.93
N PHE A 48 -37.32 -24.65 -3.92
CA PHE A 48 -35.91 -25.04 -4.02
C PHE A 48 -35.00 -24.22 -3.09
N TYR A 49 -35.48 -23.95 -1.88
CA TYR A 49 -34.64 -23.45 -0.78
C TYR A 49 -35.09 -24.10 0.51
N ASN A 50 -34.49 -25.24 0.86
CA ASN A 50 -34.53 -25.79 2.22
C ASN A 50 -33.25 -26.56 2.46
N GLU A 51 -32.14 -25.82 2.61
CA GLU A 51 -30.98 -26.29 3.34
C GLU A 51 -30.15 -25.04 3.64
N TYR A 52 -30.45 -24.38 4.76
CA TYR A 52 -29.50 -23.71 5.67
C TYR A 52 -30.33 -23.04 6.79
N PRO A 53 -30.07 -23.34 8.08
CA PRO A 53 -30.86 -22.82 9.20
C PRO A 53 -30.61 -21.33 9.42
N ILE A 54 -31.72 -20.56 9.51
CA ILE A 54 -31.75 -19.15 9.89
C ILE A 54 -31.53 -19.04 11.41
N PRO A 55 -30.63 -18.17 11.90
CA PRO A 55 -30.46 -17.92 13.33
C PRO A 55 -31.67 -17.16 13.90
N LYS A 56 -32.19 -17.65 15.02
CA LYS A 56 -33.29 -17.03 15.79
C LYS A 56 -32.85 -15.69 16.41
N PRO A 57 -33.71 -14.66 16.43
CA PRO A 57 -33.52 -13.50 17.29
C PRO A 57 -33.92 -13.88 18.72
N SER A 58 -33.09 -13.50 19.69
CA SER A 58 -33.40 -13.62 21.12
C SER A 58 -33.42 -12.23 21.73
N ASP A 59 -34.58 -11.58 21.69
CA ASP A 59 -34.89 -10.48 22.61
C ASP A 59 -35.50 -11.07 23.87
N THR A 60 -34.74 -11.04 24.96
CA THR A 60 -35.28 -11.02 26.33
C THR A 60 -34.24 -10.39 27.26
N GLN A 61 -34.39 -9.11 27.56
CA GLN A 61 -34.06 -8.57 28.89
C GLN A 61 -35.19 -8.99 29.87
N PRO A 62 -35.01 -9.01 31.22
CA PRO A 62 -34.10 -8.18 32.02
C PRO A 62 -33.46 -8.90 33.25
N VAL A 63 -32.55 -8.20 33.96
CA VAL A 63 -32.49 -8.07 35.44
C VAL A 63 -31.23 -7.22 35.80
N PRO A 64 -31.32 -6.25 36.73
CA PRO A 64 -30.23 -5.32 37.03
C PRO A 64 -29.17 -5.98 37.91
N ARG A 65 -27.91 -5.98 37.47
CA ARG A 65 -26.77 -6.40 38.29
C ARG A 65 -26.26 -5.21 39.11
N LYS A 66 -26.18 -5.43 40.43
CA LYS A 66 -25.70 -4.53 41.47
C LYS A 66 -24.33 -3.89 41.14
N PRO A 67 -24.04 -2.68 41.62
CA PRO A 67 -22.76 -2.01 41.37
C PRO A 67 -21.60 -2.79 42.03
N PRO A 68 -20.40 -2.79 41.42
CA PRO A 68 -19.24 -3.40 42.03
C PRO A 68 -18.82 -2.60 43.27
N VAL A 69 -18.84 -3.27 44.42
CA VAL A 69 -18.26 -2.75 45.66
C VAL A 69 -16.75 -2.61 45.45
N ILE A 70 -16.27 -1.37 45.34
CA ILE A 70 -14.85 -1.05 45.31
C ILE A 70 -14.28 -1.38 46.70
N LYS A 71 -13.67 -2.56 46.83
CA LYS A 71 -12.88 -2.90 48.01
C LYS A 71 -11.65 -2.01 48.03
N ARG A 72 -11.54 -1.14 49.04
CA ARG A 72 -10.32 -0.37 49.29
C ARG A 72 -9.14 -1.36 49.45
N PRO A 73 -7.99 -1.14 48.79
CA PRO A 73 -6.82 -1.97 49.02
C PRO A 73 -6.39 -1.82 50.48
N LYS A 74 -6.40 -2.93 51.23
CA LYS A 74 -5.82 -3.00 52.58
C LYS A 74 -4.32 -2.74 52.45
N ILE A 75 -3.86 -1.62 53.02
CA ILE A 75 -2.43 -1.34 53.17
C ILE A 75 -1.85 -2.45 54.07
N PRO A 76 -0.82 -3.19 53.61
CA PRO A 76 -0.16 -4.21 54.43
C PRO A 76 0.37 -3.62 55.74
N ALA A 77 0.21 -4.35 56.85
CA ALA A 77 0.62 -3.87 58.19
C ALA A 77 2.08 -3.41 58.24
N TRP A 78 2.98 -4.14 57.57
CA TRP A 78 4.40 -3.79 57.47
C TRP A 78 4.65 -2.42 56.82
N ARG A 79 3.76 -1.96 55.93
CA ARG A 79 3.87 -0.64 55.28
C ARG A 79 3.47 0.50 56.22
N LYS A 80 2.55 0.25 57.16
CA LYS A 80 2.22 1.17 58.26
C LYS A 80 3.33 1.20 59.31
N GLU A 81 3.91 0.06 59.65
CA GLU A 81 5.06 -0.01 60.55
C GLU A 81 6.30 0.69 59.99
N LEU A 82 6.54 0.56 58.68
CA LEU A 82 7.66 1.24 58.02
C LEU A 82 7.43 2.76 57.92
N TRP A 83 6.17 3.21 57.82
CA TRP A 83 5.84 4.63 57.91
C TRP A 83 5.99 5.15 59.34
N LEU A 84 5.55 4.41 60.36
CA LEU A 84 5.74 4.77 61.77
C LEU A 84 7.23 4.80 62.17
N LYS A 85 8.05 3.84 61.71
CA LYS A 85 9.50 3.88 61.90
C LYS A 85 10.14 5.12 61.26
N ARG A 86 9.75 5.46 60.03
CA ARG A 86 10.25 6.67 59.37
C ARG A 86 9.86 7.97 60.07
N MET A 87 8.69 8.03 60.70
CA MET A 87 8.29 9.20 61.48
C MET A 87 9.04 9.25 62.83
N ALA A 88 9.33 8.10 63.45
CA ALA A 88 10.14 8.01 64.67
C ALA A 88 11.62 8.36 64.43
N ASP A 89 12.20 7.97 63.29
CA ASP A 89 13.60 8.26 62.92
C ASP A 89 13.83 9.75 62.56
N VAL A 90 12.77 10.50 62.24
CA VAL A 90 12.84 11.94 61.91
C VAL A 90 12.91 12.82 63.16
N ASP A 91 12.39 12.36 64.29
CA ASP A 91 12.38 13.12 65.56
C ASP A 91 13.60 12.79 66.46
N THR A 92 14.41 11.79 66.12
CA THR A 92 15.70 11.56 66.76
C THR A 92 16.79 12.37 66.06
N LEU A 93 17.01 13.61 66.51
CA LEU A 93 18.28 14.31 66.32
C LEU A 93 19.38 13.60 67.12
N THR A 94 19.78 12.40 66.66
CA THR A 94 20.98 11.73 67.17
C THR A 94 22.14 12.23 66.33
N ALA A 95 22.91 13.13 66.92
CA ALA A 95 24.23 13.53 66.44
C ALA A 95 25.18 12.31 66.49
N GLU A 96 25.15 11.46 65.46
CA GLU A 96 26.29 10.61 65.15
C GLU A 96 27.29 11.41 64.31
N PRO A 97 28.60 11.42 64.66
CA PRO A 97 29.60 11.98 63.77
C PRO A 97 29.60 11.16 62.47
N PRO A 98 29.57 11.81 61.30
CA PRO A 98 29.51 11.09 60.03
C PRO A 98 30.76 10.19 59.90
N PRO A 99 30.60 8.94 59.40
CA PRO A 99 31.74 8.09 59.11
C PRO A 99 32.65 8.81 58.11
N SER A 100 33.88 9.05 58.54
CA SER A 100 34.92 9.62 57.73
C SER A 100 35.16 8.78 56.47
N SER A 101 35.29 9.49 55.35
CA SER A 101 35.80 9.08 54.03
C SER A 101 34.89 8.26 53.10
N SER A 102 33.73 8.80 52.73
CA SER A 102 33.45 8.89 51.30
C SER A 102 34.01 10.22 50.82
N SER A 103 34.99 10.21 49.92
CA SER A 103 35.47 11.44 49.28
C SER A 103 34.31 12.05 48.50
N VAL A 104 33.55 12.95 49.14
CA VAL A 104 32.53 13.76 48.48
C VAL A 104 33.28 14.65 47.50
N HIS A 105 33.41 14.17 46.26
CA HIS A 105 33.90 15.00 45.18
C HIS A 105 32.79 16.03 44.93
N ILE A 106 32.97 17.23 45.47
CA ILE A 106 32.10 18.36 45.19
C ILE A 106 32.40 18.75 43.75
N ILE A 107 31.65 18.14 42.82
CA ILE A 107 31.70 18.45 41.40
C ILE A 107 31.21 19.88 41.23
N SER A 108 31.97 20.72 40.53
CA SER A 108 31.54 22.09 40.25
C SER A 108 30.25 22.08 39.41
N ALA A 109 29.40 23.09 39.54
CA ALA A 109 28.17 23.19 38.74
C ALA A 109 28.45 23.14 37.22
N GLU A 110 29.62 23.62 36.80
CA GLU A 110 30.11 23.58 35.42
C GLU A 110 30.51 22.17 35.00
N GLU A 111 31.23 21.42 35.84
CA GLU A 111 31.57 20.02 35.58
C GLU A 111 30.32 19.14 35.54
N ALA A 112 29.31 19.41 36.37
CA ALA A 112 28.03 18.71 36.32
C ALA A 112 27.29 18.96 35.00
N ARG A 113 27.26 20.22 34.53
CA ARG A 113 26.69 20.58 33.21
C ARG A 113 27.43 19.89 32.06
N PHE A 114 28.76 19.90 32.10
CA PHE A 114 29.60 19.24 31.10
C PHE A 114 29.34 17.71 31.03
N ARG A 115 29.27 17.03 32.18
CA ARG A 115 28.93 15.59 32.24
C ARG A 115 27.52 15.30 31.69
N ILE A 116 26.55 16.19 31.93
CA ILE A 116 25.20 16.07 31.36
C ILE A 116 25.23 16.21 29.84
N GLU A 117 25.99 17.17 29.30
CA GLU A 117 26.14 17.37 27.86
C GLU A 117 26.79 16.17 27.18
N ILE A 118 27.86 15.60 27.76
CA ILE A 118 28.47 14.39 27.23
C ILE A 118 27.49 13.21 27.22
N ARG A 119 26.73 13.02 28.31
CA ARG A 119 25.70 11.95 28.37
C ARG A 119 24.63 12.14 27.30
N LYS A 120 24.21 13.39 27.02
CA LYS A 120 23.28 13.70 25.92
C LYS A 120 23.91 13.36 24.56
N ALA A 121 25.17 13.71 24.34
CA ALA A 121 25.89 13.38 23.11
C ALA A 121 26.02 11.86 22.91
N ILE A 122 26.34 11.10 23.97
CA ILE A 122 26.37 9.63 23.95
C ILE A 122 24.99 9.08 23.57
N ALA A 123 23.91 9.61 24.15
CA ALA A 123 22.54 9.19 23.81
C ALA A 123 22.21 9.46 22.33
N GLN A 124 22.65 10.59 21.77
CA GLN A 124 22.48 10.90 20.35
C GLN A 124 23.23 9.91 19.45
N GLN A 125 24.46 9.53 19.81
CA GLN A 125 25.21 8.52 19.05
C GLN A 125 24.58 7.13 19.15
N HIS A 126 24.04 6.75 20.32
CA HIS A 126 23.26 5.52 20.46
C HIS A 126 21.99 5.54 19.59
N ALA A 127 21.37 6.69 19.39
CA ALA A 127 20.22 6.81 18.47
C ALA A 127 20.62 6.50 17.02
N ILE A 128 21.81 6.90 16.56
CA ILE A 128 22.34 6.55 15.23
C ILE A 128 22.58 5.04 15.12
N LEU A 129 23.10 4.40 16.17
CA LEU A 129 23.29 2.94 16.19
C LEU A 129 21.96 2.18 16.15
N ALA A 130 20.94 2.71 16.84
CA ALA A 130 19.60 2.13 16.91
C ALA A 130 18.80 2.27 15.61
N GLN A 131 19.22 3.12 14.67
CA GLN A 131 18.56 3.22 13.37
C GLN A 131 18.63 1.89 12.62
N GLN A 132 17.48 1.48 12.09
CA GLN A 132 17.34 0.30 11.24
C GLN A 132 16.76 0.72 9.90
N ALA A 133 16.91 -0.14 8.89
CA ALA A 133 16.24 0.08 7.62
C ALA A 133 14.72 0.14 7.85
N PRO A 134 13.99 1.06 7.20
CA PRO A 134 12.56 1.24 7.42
C PRO A 134 11.77 -0.05 7.15
N GLU A 135 12.22 -0.85 6.18
CA GLU A 135 11.58 -2.11 5.80
C GLU A 135 11.76 -3.23 6.83
N THR A 136 12.67 -3.09 7.80
CA THR A 136 12.86 -4.07 8.88
C THR A 136 11.64 -4.08 9.82
N SER A 137 10.97 -2.94 9.95
CA SER A 137 9.78 -2.78 10.79
C SER A 137 8.49 -3.33 10.16
N TRP A 138 8.49 -3.66 8.86
CA TRP A 138 7.31 -4.16 8.19
C TRP A 138 6.98 -5.58 8.66
N LYS A 139 5.69 -5.92 8.73
CA LYS A 139 5.25 -7.26 9.13
C LYS A 139 5.84 -8.34 8.20
N PRO A 140 6.17 -9.53 8.73
CA PRO A 140 6.52 -10.68 7.89
C PRO A 140 5.38 -10.97 6.91
N LEU A 141 5.73 -11.28 5.65
CA LEU A 141 4.75 -11.72 4.66
C LEU A 141 4.41 -13.19 4.96
N ASP A 142 3.18 -13.44 5.38
CA ASP A 142 2.63 -14.79 5.48
C ASP A 142 2.39 -15.33 4.07
N ARG A 143 3.21 -16.30 3.66
CA ARG A 143 3.27 -16.80 2.29
C ARG A 143 1.94 -17.41 1.87
N ASP A 144 1.44 -18.35 2.66
CA ASP A 144 0.24 -19.12 2.33
C ASP A 144 -0.98 -18.21 2.29
N LYS A 145 -1.07 -17.28 3.26
CA LYS A 145 -2.17 -16.31 3.31
C LYS A 145 -2.15 -15.36 2.11
N MET A 146 -1.00 -14.85 1.70
CA MET A 146 -0.87 -13.96 0.54
C MET A 146 -1.26 -14.68 -0.75
N ILE A 147 -0.70 -15.88 -0.97
CA ILE A 147 -0.98 -16.66 -2.16
C ILE A 147 -2.46 -17.06 -2.22
N ALA A 148 -3.05 -17.48 -1.10
CA ALA A 148 -4.47 -17.78 -1.03
C ALA A 148 -5.34 -16.55 -1.35
N THR A 149 -4.92 -15.37 -0.90
CA THR A 149 -5.61 -14.11 -1.20
C THR A 149 -5.54 -13.78 -2.69
N TRP A 150 -4.34 -13.85 -3.29
CA TRP A 150 -4.17 -13.64 -4.73
C TRP A 150 -4.95 -14.64 -5.56
N ARG A 151 -4.95 -15.93 -5.22
CA ARG A 151 -5.77 -16.95 -5.92
C ARG A 151 -7.25 -16.60 -5.90
N LYS A 152 -7.78 -16.22 -4.74
CA LYS A 152 -9.20 -15.82 -4.60
C LYS A 152 -9.53 -14.61 -5.48
N GLN A 153 -8.63 -13.63 -5.55
CA GLN A 153 -8.79 -12.43 -6.37
C GLN A 153 -8.67 -12.73 -7.87
N LEU A 154 -7.81 -13.67 -8.26
CA LEU A 154 -7.55 -14.03 -9.67
C LEU A 154 -8.58 -15.00 -10.27
N ALA A 155 -9.25 -15.80 -9.43
CA ALA A 155 -10.26 -16.77 -9.86
C ALA A 155 -11.33 -16.23 -10.84
N PRO A 156 -11.96 -15.06 -10.64
CA PRO A 156 -12.93 -14.54 -11.61
C PRO A 156 -12.31 -14.22 -12.97
N TYR A 157 -11.07 -13.71 -12.98
CA TYR A 157 -10.35 -13.38 -14.21
C TYR A 157 -9.94 -14.62 -14.99
N GLN A 158 -9.50 -15.68 -14.31
CA GLN A 158 -9.22 -16.96 -14.96
C GLN A 158 -10.47 -17.59 -15.58
N LYS A 159 -11.61 -17.53 -14.89
CA LYS A 159 -12.90 -17.99 -15.44
C LYS A 159 -13.29 -17.21 -16.68
N GLN A 160 -13.12 -15.89 -16.66
CA GLN A 160 -13.43 -15.03 -17.81
C GLN A 160 -12.51 -15.32 -19.00
N LEU A 161 -11.21 -15.49 -18.76
CA LEU A 161 -10.22 -15.84 -19.79
C LEU A 161 -10.54 -17.21 -20.43
N ARG A 162 -10.88 -18.21 -19.61
CA ARG A 162 -11.23 -19.54 -20.11
C ARG A 162 -12.50 -19.49 -20.95
N LYS A 163 -13.54 -18.78 -20.50
CA LYS A 163 -14.79 -18.62 -21.25
C LYS A 163 -14.58 -17.94 -22.61
N SER A 164 -13.78 -16.86 -22.68
CA SER A 164 -13.51 -16.19 -23.96
C SER A 164 -12.68 -17.07 -24.90
N PHE A 165 -11.71 -17.80 -24.36
CA PHE A 165 -10.93 -18.77 -25.13
C PHE A 165 -11.79 -19.92 -25.67
N ASP A 166 -12.68 -20.47 -24.85
CA ASP A 166 -13.57 -21.56 -25.24
C ASP A 166 -14.48 -21.13 -26.41
N HIS A 167 -15.08 -19.94 -26.32
CA HIS A 167 -15.88 -19.36 -27.41
C HIS A 167 -15.09 -19.23 -28.72
N TYR A 168 -13.87 -18.69 -28.65
CA TYR A 168 -12.98 -18.62 -29.82
C TYR A 168 -12.64 -20.01 -30.36
N SER A 169 -12.31 -20.97 -29.49
CA SER A 169 -11.90 -22.32 -29.88
C SER A 169 -13.00 -23.09 -30.62
N VAL A 170 -14.26 -22.89 -30.23
CA VAL A 170 -15.43 -23.48 -30.88
C VAL A 170 -15.63 -22.84 -32.25
N ALA A 171 -15.64 -21.51 -32.34
CA ALA A 171 -15.80 -20.82 -33.61
C ALA A 171 -14.67 -21.13 -34.61
N LYS A 172 -13.43 -21.27 -34.11
CA LYS A 172 -12.28 -21.68 -34.94
C LYS A 172 -12.47 -23.07 -35.51
N ARG A 173 -12.94 -24.03 -34.71
CA ARG A 173 -13.23 -25.40 -35.16
C ARG A 173 -14.35 -25.41 -36.19
N GLU A 174 -15.46 -24.71 -35.93
CA GLU A 174 -16.58 -24.56 -36.89
C GLU A 174 -16.10 -24.00 -38.24
N TRP A 175 -15.24 -22.98 -38.22
CA TRP A 175 -14.66 -22.41 -39.42
C TRP A 175 -13.77 -23.41 -40.17
N GLN A 176 -12.86 -24.10 -39.47
CA GLN A 176 -11.98 -25.10 -40.07
C GLN A 176 -12.75 -26.28 -40.70
N ASP A 177 -13.86 -26.70 -40.08
CA ASP A 177 -14.71 -27.76 -40.63
C ASP A 177 -15.47 -27.28 -41.87
N ALA A 178 -15.93 -26.02 -41.86
CA ALA A 178 -16.57 -25.40 -43.03
C ALA A 178 -15.59 -25.15 -44.19
N GLU A 179 -14.34 -24.86 -43.89
CA GLU A 179 -13.28 -24.67 -44.89
C GLU A 179 -12.94 -25.98 -45.61
N LYS A 180 -12.89 -27.11 -44.89
CA LYS A 180 -12.66 -28.44 -45.47
C LYS A 180 -13.78 -28.86 -46.43
N SER A 181 -15.03 -28.47 -46.14
CA SER A 181 -16.18 -28.79 -46.98
C SER A 181 -16.24 -27.94 -48.26
N ARG A 182 -16.26 -28.60 -49.43
CA ARG A 182 -16.38 -27.92 -50.74
C ARG A 182 -17.71 -27.17 -50.90
N TRP A 183 -18.80 -27.74 -50.37
CA TRP A 183 -20.14 -27.13 -50.44
C TRP A 183 -20.26 -25.89 -49.53
N LEU A 184 -19.71 -25.94 -48.32
CA LEU A 184 -19.73 -24.81 -47.39
C LEU A 184 -18.86 -23.64 -47.85
N ARG A 185 -17.79 -23.91 -48.61
CA ARG A 185 -17.02 -22.88 -49.32
C ARG A 185 -17.82 -22.18 -50.41
N LEU A 186 -18.50 -22.94 -51.27
CA LEU A 186 -19.31 -22.37 -52.36
C LEU A 186 -20.50 -21.54 -51.86
N THR A 187 -21.07 -21.87 -50.70
CA THR A 187 -22.17 -21.12 -50.09
C THR A 187 -21.76 -19.84 -49.35
N GLY A 188 -20.46 -19.52 -49.28
CA GLY A 188 -19.94 -18.37 -48.53
C GLY A 188 -20.08 -18.49 -47.00
N LYS A 189 -20.54 -19.65 -46.49
CA LYS A 189 -20.65 -19.93 -45.04
C LYS A 189 -19.28 -19.95 -44.37
N ALA A 190 -18.26 -20.50 -45.05
CA ALA A 190 -16.89 -20.49 -44.55
C ALA A 190 -16.38 -19.07 -44.26
N THR A 191 -16.59 -18.12 -45.17
CA THR A 191 -16.20 -16.71 -44.98
C THR A 191 -16.98 -16.02 -43.85
N ARG A 192 -18.24 -16.38 -43.62
CA ARG A 192 -19.01 -15.87 -42.47
C ARG A 192 -18.47 -16.39 -41.14
N LEU A 193 -18.10 -17.67 -41.09
CA LEU A 193 -17.51 -18.30 -39.91
C LEU A 193 -16.08 -17.79 -39.64
N GLU A 194 -15.30 -17.53 -40.68
CA GLU A 194 -14.00 -16.87 -40.60
C GLU A 194 -14.11 -15.51 -39.87
N ARG A 195 -14.98 -14.62 -40.36
CA ARG A 195 -15.22 -13.31 -39.73
C ARG A 195 -15.70 -13.43 -38.28
N ARG A 196 -16.49 -14.46 -37.96
CA ARG A 196 -16.93 -14.74 -36.58
C ARG A 196 -15.75 -15.18 -35.72
N ALA A 197 -14.90 -16.07 -36.22
CA ALA A 197 -13.72 -16.56 -35.53
C ALA A 197 -12.70 -15.43 -35.30
N ASP A 198 -12.46 -14.57 -36.29
CA ASP A 198 -11.57 -13.41 -36.17
C ASP A 198 -12.08 -12.38 -35.15
N ARG A 199 -13.39 -12.10 -35.15
CA ARG A 199 -13.98 -11.20 -34.13
C ARG A 199 -13.78 -11.76 -32.72
N LEU A 200 -14.09 -13.04 -32.52
CA LEU A 200 -13.93 -13.70 -31.22
C LEU A 200 -12.45 -13.81 -30.82
N PHE A 201 -11.53 -13.91 -31.78
CA PHE A 201 -10.10 -13.86 -31.50
C PHE A 201 -9.67 -12.50 -30.93
N LEU A 202 -10.15 -11.40 -31.53
CA LEU A 202 -9.88 -10.05 -31.01
C LEU A 202 -10.47 -9.85 -29.62
N GLU A 203 -11.71 -10.30 -29.39
CA GLU A 203 -12.34 -10.27 -28.07
C GLU A 203 -11.52 -11.06 -27.04
N PHE A 204 -11.05 -12.26 -27.41
CA PHE A 204 -10.16 -13.05 -26.56
C PHE A 204 -8.88 -12.30 -26.22
N LEU A 205 -8.22 -11.67 -27.19
CA LEU A 205 -6.99 -10.90 -26.95
C LEU A 205 -7.21 -9.67 -26.06
N GLU A 206 -8.36 -9.01 -26.16
CA GLU A 206 -8.71 -7.89 -25.28
C GLU A 206 -9.00 -8.36 -23.85
N VAL A 207 -9.71 -9.48 -23.69
CA VAL A 207 -9.89 -10.12 -22.37
C VAL A 207 -8.55 -10.54 -21.80
N LEU A 208 -7.66 -11.10 -22.62
CA LEU A 208 -6.30 -11.45 -22.22
C LEU A 208 -5.54 -10.23 -21.69
N ARG A 209 -5.55 -9.11 -22.44
CA ARG A 209 -4.94 -7.85 -22.02
C ARG A 209 -5.46 -7.40 -20.66
N PHE A 210 -6.78 -7.43 -20.47
CA PHE A 210 -7.43 -7.06 -19.21
C PHE A 210 -7.01 -7.96 -18.04
N VAL A 211 -7.02 -9.28 -18.24
CA VAL A 211 -6.72 -10.28 -17.22
C VAL A 211 -5.25 -10.23 -16.79
N VAL A 212 -4.31 -10.12 -17.73
CA VAL A 212 -2.87 -9.97 -17.41
C VAL A 212 -2.63 -8.67 -16.65
N GLN A 213 -3.26 -7.57 -17.06
CA GLN A 213 -3.15 -6.31 -16.32
C GLN A 213 -3.73 -6.42 -14.90
N ALA A 214 -4.81 -7.18 -14.71
CA ALA A 214 -5.37 -7.44 -13.39
C ALA A 214 -4.40 -8.27 -12.53
N LEU A 215 -3.77 -9.30 -13.10
CA LEU A 215 -2.72 -10.08 -12.42
C LEU A 215 -1.59 -9.19 -11.92
N LEU A 216 -1.05 -8.35 -12.81
CA LEU A 216 0.05 -7.44 -12.46
C LEU A 216 -0.37 -6.44 -11.38
N HIS A 217 -1.61 -5.96 -11.42
CA HIS A 217 -2.13 -5.05 -10.39
C HIS A 217 -2.29 -5.74 -9.03
N ILE A 218 -2.95 -6.90 -9.00
CA ILE A 218 -3.19 -7.68 -7.77
C ILE A 218 -1.88 -8.05 -7.06
N VAL A 219 -0.86 -8.40 -7.84
CA VAL A 219 0.45 -8.81 -7.32
C VAL A 219 1.40 -7.61 -7.11
N GLY A 220 0.91 -6.38 -7.31
CA GLY A 220 1.64 -5.14 -7.02
C GLY A 220 2.77 -4.82 -7.98
N LEU A 221 2.80 -5.44 -9.17
CA LEU A 221 3.68 -5.07 -10.28
C LEU A 221 3.15 -3.84 -11.04
N ARG A 222 1.87 -3.52 -10.89
CA ARG A 222 1.24 -2.36 -11.50
C ARG A 222 0.47 -1.54 -10.46
N ALA A 223 0.73 -0.25 -10.41
CA ALA A 223 0.02 0.68 -9.52
C ALA A 223 -1.43 0.90 -9.96
N GLU A 224 -1.65 1.05 -11.27
CA GLU A 224 -2.97 1.31 -11.83
C GLU A 224 -3.80 0.04 -12.02
N PRO A 225 -5.13 0.13 -11.85
CA PRO A 225 -6.03 -0.96 -12.18
C PRO A 225 -6.03 -1.26 -13.69
N PRO A 226 -6.51 -2.45 -14.10
CA PRO A 226 -6.64 -2.80 -15.50
C PRO A 226 -7.62 -1.86 -16.22
N ASN A 227 -7.25 -1.41 -17.42
CA ASN A 227 -8.15 -0.59 -18.23
C ASN A 227 -9.35 -1.45 -18.65
N PRO A 228 -10.58 -0.93 -18.56
CA PRO A 228 -11.79 -1.70 -18.85
C PRO A 228 -11.75 -2.29 -20.27
N ILE A 229 -12.45 -3.41 -20.43
CA ILE A 229 -12.57 -4.11 -21.72
C ILE A 229 -13.24 -3.17 -22.72
N ARG A 230 -12.59 -2.96 -23.86
CA ARG A 230 -13.14 -2.13 -24.94
C ARG A 230 -14.31 -2.85 -25.60
N SER A 231 -15.46 -2.17 -25.67
CA SER A 231 -16.67 -2.69 -26.33
C SER A 231 -16.59 -2.66 -27.86
N ILE A 232 -15.77 -1.76 -28.41
CA ILE A 232 -15.57 -1.60 -29.85
C ILE A 232 -14.14 -2.02 -30.19
N LEU A 233 -14.00 -3.19 -30.82
CA LEU A 233 -12.72 -3.70 -31.30
C LEU A 233 -12.66 -3.55 -32.83
N SER A 234 -11.61 -2.88 -33.30
CA SER A 234 -11.29 -2.76 -34.72
C SER A 234 -10.10 -3.65 -35.06
N GLU A 235 -10.02 -4.12 -36.30
CA GLU A 235 -8.86 -4.87 -36.82
C GLU A 235 -7.54 -4.10 -36.65
N LYS A 236 -7.59 -2.76 -36.62
CA LYS A 236 -6.42 -1.91 -36.33
C LYS A 236 -5.78 -2.19 -34.96
N ASN A 237 -6.54 -2.73 -34.01
CA ASN A 237 -6.06 -3.05 -32.66
C ASN A 237 -5.32 -4.39 -32.59
N LYS A 238 -5.49 -5.27 -33.60
CA LYS A 238 -4.90 -6.61 -33.65
C LYS A 238 -3.38 -6.61 -33.42
N PRO A 239 -2.55 -5.82 -34.13
CA PRO A 239 -1.10 -5.87 -33.95
C PRO A 239 -0.67 -5.46 -32.54
N ALA A 240 -1.33 -4.45 -31.95
CA ALA A 240 -1.02 -4.01 -30.59
C ALA A 240 -1.35 -5.08 -29.54
N LEU A 241 -2.49 -5.76 -29.71
CA LEU A 241 -2.92 -6.83 -28.83
C LEU A 241 -2.06 -8.10 -28.96
N GLU A 242 -1.64 -8.45 -30.18
CA GLU A 242 -0.72 -9.56 -30.42
C GLU A 242 0.68 -9.25 -29.87
N HIS A 243 1.16 -8.02 -30.03
CA HIS A 243 2.42 -7.59 -29.42
C HIS A 243 2.34 -7.70 -27.89
N PHE A 244 1.26 -7.19 -27.28
CA PHE A 244 1.03 -7.31 -25.85
C PHE A 244 1.05 -8.78 -25.39
N ARG A 245 0.37 -9.67 -26.11
CA ARG A 245 0.38 -11.10 -25.81
C ARG A 245 1.80 -11.67 -25.81
N LYS A 246 2.62 -11.31 -26.80
CA LYS A 246 4.02 -11.78 -26.88
C LYS A 246 4.87 -11.23 -25.74
N THR A 247 4.67 -9.98 -25.34
CA THR A 247 5.39 -9.37 -24.21
C THR A 247 5.09 -10.08 -22.89
N TYR A 248 3.84 -10.51 -22.70
CA TYR A 248 3.36 -11.10 -21.46
C TYR A 248 2.97 -12.59 -21.60
N ASP A 249 3.73 -13.34 -22.41
CA ASP A 249 3.41 -14.73 -22.73
C ASP A 249 3.54 -15.65 -21.50
N ALA A 250 4.47 -15.34 -20.60
CA ALA A 250 4.66 -16.06 -19.35
C ALA A 250 3.47 -15.84 -18.38
N GLU A 251 3.03 -14.60 -18.22
CA GLU A 251 1.87 -14.22 -17.41
C GLU A 251 0.59 -14.80 -17.99
N PHE A 252 0.47 -14.82 -19.31
CA PHE A 252 -0.63 -15.46 -20.00
C PHE A 252 -0.66 -16.96 -19.70
N SER A 253 0.46 -17.65 -19.89
CA SER A 253 0.56 -19.10 -19.66
C SER A 253 0.21 -19.45 -18.20
N ALA A 254 0.71 -18.65 -17.25
CA ALA A 254 0.36 -18.77 -15.84
C ALA A 254 -1.13 -18.53 -15.58
N MET A 255 -1.79 -17.59 -16.24
CA MET A 255 -3.23 -17.35 -16.04
C MET A 255 -4.13 -18.39 -16.71
N ALA A 256 -3.67 -19.02 -17.79
CA ALA A 256 -4.42 -20.02 -18.54
C ALA A 256 -4.48 -21.38 -17.81
N ASP A 257 -3.38 -21.78 -17.16
CA ASP A 257 -3.29 -23.02 -16.39
C ASP A 257 -3.11 -22.75 -14.89
N ILE A 258 -4.00 -23.32 -14.09
CA ILE A 258 -3.95 -23.26 -12.62
C ILE A 258 -2.65 -23.89 -12.10
N LYS A 259 -2.15 -24.94 -12.76
CA LYS A 259 -0.91 -25.63 -12.39
C LYS A 259 0.32 -24.74 -12.56
N GLU A 260 0.31 -23.85 -13.55
CA GLU A 260 1.39 -22.90 -13.83
C GLU A 260 1.25 -21.61 -13.01
N LEU A 261 0.02 -21.25 -12.61
CA LEU A 261 -0.24 -20.06 -11.80
C LEU A 261 0.47 -20.11 -10.44
N GLU A 262 0.39 -21.26 -9.76
CA GLU A 262 0.92 -21.40 -8.41
C GLU A 262 2.45 -21.25 -8.35
N PRO A 263 3.25 -21.92 -9.18
CA PRO A 263 4.69 -21.68 -9.32
C PRO A 263 5.01 -20.22 -9.63
N TRP A 264 4.26 -19.59 -10.53
CA TRP A 264 4.47 -18.19 -10.90
C TRP A 264 4.23 -17.24 -9.72
N LEU A 265 3.14 -17.42 -8.97
CA LEU A 265 2.84 -16.62 -7.78
C LEU A 265 3.89 -16.81 -6.67
N ASN A 266 4.34 -18.05 -6.46
CA ASN A 266 5.42 -18.35 -5.51
C ASN A 266 6.70 -17.63 -5.88
N GLN A 267 7.14 -17.77 -7.13
CA GLN A 267 8.35 -17.11 -7.63
C GLN A 267 8.26 -15.59 -7.46
N ARG A 268 7.08 -15.01 -7.73
CA ARG A 268 6.87 -13.57 -7.56
C ARG A 268 6.94 -13.13 -6.10
N LEU A 269 6.34 -13.89 -5.19
CA LEU A 269 6.45 -13.61 -3.75
C LEU A 269 7.91 -13.70 -3.28
N ASP A 270 8.65 -14.71 -3.73
CA ASP A 270 10.07 -14.85 -3.40
C ASP A 270 10.88 -13.65 -3.89
N ARG A 271 10.62 -13.14 -5.11
CA ARG A 271 11.27 -11.91 -5.61
C ARG A 271 10.99 -10.70 -4.72
N ILE A 272 9.75 -10.50 -4.27
CA ILE A 272 9.39 -9.39 -3.37
C ILE A 272 10.15 -9.50 -2.04
N VAL A 273 10.23 -10.71 -1.47
CA VAL A 273 10.97 -10.95 -0.23
C VAL A 273 12.47 -10.70 -0.43
N GLN A 274 13.04 -11.15 -1.55
CA GLN A 274 14.43 -10.92 -1.89
C GLN A 274 14.75 -9.44 -2.12
N GLU A 275 13.91 -8.70 -2.84
CA GLU A 275 14.06 -7.25 -3.05
C GLU A 275 14.03 -6.49 -1.73
N ARG A 276 13.09 -6.82 -0.83
CA ARG A 276 13.04 -6.27 0.52
C ARG A 276 14.33 -6.56 1.28
N GLN A 277 14.80 -7.80 1.25
CA GLN A 277 16.04 -8.18 1.93
C GLN A 277 17.25 -7.42 1.36
N LYS A 278 17.33 -7.26 0.03
CA LYS A 278 18.38 -6.48 -0.64
C LYS A 278 18.37 -5.03 -0.18
N ARG A 279 17.21 -4.37 -0.14
CA ARG A 279 17.10 -2.98 0.34
C ARG A 279 17.52 -2.83 1.81
N ILE A 280 17.20 -3.80 2.67
CA ILE A 280 17.69 -3.82 4.05
C ILE A 280 19.22 -3.95 4.09
N THR A 281 19.80 -4.86 3.29
CA THR A 281 21.25 -5.05 3.26
C THR A 281 21.99 -3.83 2.69
N ASP A 282 21.44 -3.20 1.65
CA ASP A 282 22.02 -2.02 1.01
C ASP A 282 21.95 -0.82 1.94
N TRP A 283 20.83 -0.64 2.65
CA TRP A 283 20.70 0.39 3.68
C TRP A 283 21.72 0.18 4.80
N ASN A 284 21.85 -1.05 5.30
CA ASN A 284 22.84 -1.38 6.34
C ASN A 284 24.27 -1.14 5.87
N ARG A 285 24.58 -1.43 4.59
CA ARG A 285 25.88 -1.15 3.98
C ARG A 285 26.14 0.36 3.90
N ALA A 286 25.18 1.13 3.41
CA ALA A 286 25.30 2.59 3.26
C ALA A 286 25.44 3.33 4.61
N HIS A 287 24.94 2.75 5.70
CA HIS A 287 25.01 3.34 7.04
C HIS A 287 26.14 2.77 7.90
N ARG A 288 26.96 1.85 7.37
CA ARG A 288 28.05 1.19 8.11
C ARG A 288 29.04 2.21 8.67
N ASP A 289 29.60 3.06 7.82
CA ASP A 289 30.62 4.03 8.22
C ASP A 289 30.10 5.03 9.26
N LYS A 290 28.83 5.43 9.16
CA LYS A 290 28.17 6.31 10.13
C LYS A 290 28.02 5.61 11.49
N LYS A 291 27.66 4.33 11.50
CA LYS A 291 27.56 3.53 12.72
C LYS A 291 28.95 3.30 13.34
N ASP A 292 29.97 3.04 12.54
CA ASP A 292 31.34 2.86 13.02
C ASP A 292 31.94 4.18 13.56
N ALA A 293 31.64 5.31 12.93
CA ALA A 293 31.97 6.63 13.45
C ALA A 293 31.26 6.92 14.78
N ALA A 294 29.97 6.61 14.89
CA ALA A 294 29.20 6.76 16.13
C ALA A 294 29.77 5.88 17.25
N GLN A 295 30.17 4.63 16.97
CA GLN A 295 30.82 3.76 17.94
C GLN A 295 32.16 4.32 18.43
N ARG A 296 32.99 4.86 17.52
CA ARG A 296 34.26 5.50 17.89
C ARG A 296 34.02 6.74 18.75
N GLU A 297 33.03 7.56 18.42
CA GLU A 297 32.70 8.75 19.19
C GLU A 297 32.13 8.40 20.57
N ILE A 298 31.32 7.36 20.69
CA ILE A 298 30.85 6.86 22.00
C ILE A 298 32.04 6.47 22.89
N LYS A 299 33.01 5.70 22.35
CA LYS A 299 34.22 5.31 23.10
C LYS A 299 34.98 6.55 23.57
N ARG A 300 35.24 7.50 22.66
CA ARG A 300 35.89 8.77 22.98
C ARG A 300 35.15 9.53 24.09
N LEU A 301 33.83 9.66 24.00
CA LEU A 301 33.01 10.38 25.00
C LEU A 301 33.02 9.68 26.37
N TYR A 302 33.04 8.34 26.41
CA TYR A 302 33.24 7.60 27.66
C TYR A 302 34.63 7.81 28.25
N ASP A 303 35.68 7.83 27.41
CA ASP A 303 37.04 8.13 27.87
C ASP A 303 37.13 9.54 28.49
N PHE A 304 36.45 10.52 27.88
CA PHE A 304 36.33 11.89 28.44
C PHE A 304 35.55 11.97 29.75
N LEU A 305 34.60 11.04 30.00
CA LEU A 305 33.90 10.96 31.29
C LEU A 305 34.76 10.31 32.38
N ASN A 306 35.69 9.44 31.98
CA ASN A 306 36.50 8.62 32.88
C ASN A 306 37.87 9.22 33.20
N THR A 307 38.38 10.13 32.37
CA THR A 307 39.60 10.89 32.69
C THR A 307 39.33 11.80 33.90
N LYS A 308 39.94 11.47 35.05
CA LYS A 308 39.86 12.29 36.26
C LYS A 308 40.42 13.68 35.95
N ASN A 309 39.63 14.71 36.28
CA ASN A 309 40.01 16.12 36.17
C ASN A 309 41.26 16.43 37.00
N HIS A 310 42.43 16.30 36.40
CA HIS A 310 43.64 16.96 36.85
C HIS A 310 43.99 17.99 35.78
N LYS A 311 43.37 19.16 35.90
CA LYS A 311 43.64 20.40 35.15
C LYS A 311 43.20 20.40 33.67
N VAL A 312 41.91 20.62 33.41
CA VAL A 312 41.48 21.09 32.08
C VAL A 312 41.23 22.59 32.17
N LYS A 313 42.24 23.39 31.79
CA LYS A 313 42.01 24.77 31.33
C LYS A 313 41.13 24.67 30.08
N HIS A 314 39.99 25.37 30.09
CA HIS A 314 39.01 25.37 29.01
C HIS A 314 39.67 25.55 27.63
N GLN A 315 39.75 24.48 26.86
CA GLN A 315 39.94 24.56 25.42
C GLN A 315 38.56 24.50 24.81
N ALA A 316 38.13 25.61 24.22
CA ALA A 316 36.81 25.76 23.63
C ALA A 316 36.53 24.60 22.66
N PHE A 317 35.43 23.89 22.91
CA PHE A 317 34.88 22.92 21.97
C PHE A 317 34.53 23.63 20.66
N ILE A 318 35.42 23.54 19.66
CA ILE A 318 35.06 23.84 18.29
C ILE A 318 34.18 22.68 17.84
N SER A 319 32.86 22.89 17.88
CA SER A 319 31.89 22.02 17.23
C SER A 319 32.19 21.97 15.72
N PRO A 320 32.52 20.80 15.14
CA PRO A 320 32.63 20.67 13.68
C PRO A 320 31.25 20.69 12.99
N TYR A 321 30.15 20.77 13.76
CA TYR A 321 28.79 20.88 13.25
C TYR A 321 28.18 22.25 13.57
N ARG A 322 28.87 23.34 13.21
CA ARG A 322 28.20 24.64 13.05
C ARG A 322 27.66 24.71 11.63
N SER A 323 26.37 24.42 11.52
CA SER A 323 25.43 24.86 10.49
C SER A 323 26.01 25.87 9.49
N ARG A 324 26.35 25.39 8.29
CA ARG A 324 26.48 26.25 7.11
C ARG A 324 25.06 26.59 6.66
N SER A 325 24.47 27.62 7.28
CA SER A 325 23.26 28.24 6.75
C SER A 325 23.62 28.93 5.43
N PRO A 326 22.74 28.88 4.41
CA PRO A 326 23.08 29.37 3.08
C PRO A 326 23.14 30.90 3.07
N THR A 327 24.16 31.43 2.40
CA THR A 327 24.27 32.83 2.03
C THR A 327 22.98 33.30 1.39
N LEU A 328 22.34 34.30 2.00
CA LEU A 328 21.31 35.13 1.37
C LEU A 328 21.97 35.85 0.18
N LEU A 329 21.73 35.36 -1.02
CA LEU A 329 21.94 36.15 -2.23
C LEU A 329 20.85 37.24 -2.29
N PRO A 330 21.22 38.49 -2.63
CA PRO A 330 20.23 39.51 -2.94
C PRO A 330 19.66 39.25 -4.34
N ALA A 331 18.36 39.46 -4.49
CA ALA A 331 17.72 39.67 -5.79
C ALA A 331 16.90 40.97 -5.69
N PRO A 332 16.47 41.62 -6.79
CA PRO A 332 16.66 41.29 -8.21
C PRO A 332 17.02 42.52 -9.09
N ASN A 333 17.34 42.32 -10.38
CA ASN A 333 16.51 42.87 -11.48
C ASN A 333 16.92 42.38 -12.89
N PRO A 334 16.03 42.54 -13.90
CA PRO A 334 15.82 41.56 -14.97
C PRO A 334 16.47 41.98 -16.29
N GLN A 335 16.79 41.01 -17.15
CA GLN A 335 16.45 41.03 -18.57
C GLN A 335 16.95 39.76 -19.31
N THR A 336 15.99 39.09 -19.95
CA THR A 336 16.06 38.41 -21.26
C THR A 336 17.02 37.22 -21.48
N GLN A 337 16.46 36.01 -21.59
CA GLN A 337 16.35 35.19 -22.84
C GLN A 337 16.15 33.69 -22.52
N HIS A 338 15.20 33.05 -23.20
CA HIS A 338 14.92 31.59 -23.21
C HIS A 338 15.79 30.86 -24.28
N PRO A 339 15.60 29.54 -24.54
CA PRO A 339 16.26 28.35 -23.98
C PRO A 339 17.07 27.57 -25.09
N PRO A 340 17.53 26.30 -24.94
CA PRO A 340 16.69 25.10 -25.17
C PRO A 340 17.11 23.82 -24.36
N PRO A 341 16.41 22.67 -24.50
CA PRO A 341 16.29 21.60 -23.49
C PRO A 341 17.10 20.32 -23.79
N GLY A 342 17.37 19.50 -22.76
CA GLY A 342 17.91 18.15 -22.97
C GLY A 342 18.24 17.35 -21.70
N THR A 343 17.45 16.28 -21.49
CA THR A 343 17.78 15.01 -20.79
C THR A 343 17.78 14.93 -19.25
N PRO A 344 17.45 13.73 -18.69
CA PRO A 344 16.53 13.58 -17.57
C PRO A 344 17.17 13.01 -16.29
N SER A 345 16.40 13.04 -15.21
CA SER A 345 16.75 12.57 -13.86
C SER A 345 16.48 11.06 -13.68
N PRO A 346 17.33 10.27 -12.98
CA PRO A 346 17.13 8.83 -12.82
C PRO A 346 16.38 8.50 -11.52
N PHE A 347 15.37 7.63 -11.65
CA PHE A 347 14.81 6.80 -10.58
C PHE A 347 15.19 5.35 -10.82
#